data_AF-A0A1F3PTA9-F1
#
_entry.id   AF-A0A1F3PTA9-F1
#
_cell.length_a   1.000
_cell.length_b   1.000
_cell.length_c   1.000
_cell.angle_alpha   90.00
_cell.angle_beta   90.00
_cell.angle_gamma   90.00
#
_symmetry.space_group_name_H-M   'P 1'
#
loop_
_entity.id
_entity.type
_entity.pdbx_description
1 polymer ?
#
loop_
_entity_poly.entity_id
_entity_poly.type
_entity_poly.pdbx_seq_one_letter_code
_entity_poly.pdbx_strand_id
1 'polypeptide(L)'
;MALNFELALTNSTDMFKVLSFEGLEFPITIAPTIHGEPLLTTQALYYANRLESAVRIRFEDPKVMPKHNSIEELERRFEYIIDNYLFEYSKRHPEERLTSKITNLKYWQNDGHTYLGYDENNTIALALDALNDESIIDISNDDNPNKGYWNNWCLIKNYTDEYIEKYIKSMKSLLDKKVKVITKDHEELGTGEFILPIVKVDTSILTYNQATMFELLQPGRLNEKDGLVYISRGFKSDDNFSIPIEKINTGKYYDADLLSYYFAGVREHLPISKFRCFYNVLEYFFEDAPQKLGETAKNEREMISCVVRHFAASFSLETFVKSKGINYLNEIQKELISSTGVKIKALNISPLNLKHNISGWLYDIRCAIVHSKKTRKGNIESRFVPYTNDERLVELAIPIIQQLAILCIEEDGEVII
;
A
#
# COMPACT_ATOMS: atom_id res chain seq x y z
N MET A 1 -8.57 -10.65 -27.87
CA MET A 1 -7.32 -10.10 -27.34
C MET A 1 -7.49 -9.98 -25.84
N ALA A 2 -6.48 -10.31 -25.05
CA ALA A 2 -6.54 -10.14 -23.60
C ALA A 2 -6.63 -8.65 -23.24
N LEU A 3 -7.38 -8.32 -22.19
CA LEU A 3 -7.47 -6.98 -21.62
C LEU A 3 -6.61 -6.93 -20.35
N ASN A 4 -5.78 -5.90 -20.24
CA ASN A 4 -4.99 -5.65 -19.04
C ASN A 4 -5.38 -4.28 -18.48
N PHE A 5 -5.52 -4.21 -17.17
CA PHE A 5 -5.75 -2.97 -16.44
C PHE A 5 -4.65 -2.82 -15.40
N GLU A 6 -4.17 -1.60 -15.22
CA GLU A 6 -3.20 -1.24 -14.20
C GLU A 6 -3.74 -0.07 -13.38
N LEU A 7 -3.77 -0.23 -12.06
CA LEU A 7 -4.38 0.71 -11.13
C LEU A 7 -3.37 1.08 -10.04
N ALA A 8 -3.30 2.35 -9.72
CA ALA A 8 -2.46 2.88 -8.66
C ALA A 8 -2.85 2.31 -7.29
N LEU A 9 -1.85 2.14 -6.42
CA LEU A 9 -2.09 2.00 -4.99
C LEU A 9 -1.50 3.20 -4.26
N THR A 10 -2.20 3.63 -3.22
CA THR A 10 -1.69 4.68 -2.33
C THR A 10 -0.91 4.06 -1.17
N ASN A 11 0.10 4.78 -0.68
CA ASN A 11 1.01 4.32 0.38
C ASN A 11 1.64 2.95 0.05
N SER A 12 2.05 2.78 -1.21
CA SER A 12 2.53 1.51 -1.77
C SER A 12 4.05 1.44 -1.95
N THR A 13 4.76 2.41 -1.36
CA THR A 13 6.22 2.36 -1.22
C THR A 13 6.62 1.34 -0.15
N ASP A 14 7.92 1.04 -0.08
CA ASP A 14 8.55 0.09 0.83
C ASP A 14 8.17 -1.39 0.60
N MET A 15 7.43 -1.67 -0.48
CA MET A 15 7.17 -3.03 -0.94
C MET A 15 8.27 -3.51 -1.90
N PHE A 16 9.14 -4.40 -1.43
CA PHE A 16 10.06 -5.16 -2.29
C PHE A 16 9.62 -6.62 -2.45
N LYS A 17 8.35 -6.82 -2.83
CA LYS A 17 7.73 -8.13 -3.07
C LYS A 17 6.57 -8.02 -4.06
N VAL A 18 6.23 -9.14 -4.68
CA VAL A 18 4.98 -9.33 -5.43
C VAL A 18 3.92 -9.84 -4.47
N LEU A 19 2.70 -9.30 -4.57
CA LEU A 19 1.52 -9.90 -3.95
C LEU A 19 0.68 -10.53 -5.05
N SER A 20 0.33 -11.80 -4.89
CA SER A 20 -0.60 -12.49 -5.78
C SER A 20 -1.86 -12.85 -5.01
N PHE A 21 -2.99 -12.42 -5.55
CA PHE A 21 -4.30 -12.58 -4.94
C PHE A 21 -5.23 -13.35 -5.85
N GLU A 22 -5.90 -14.35 -5.29
CA GLU A 22 -6.83 -15.22 -6.01
C GLU A 22 -8.03 -15.59 -5.12
N GLY A 23 -9.12 -16.08 -5.73
CA GLY A 23 -10.28 -16.65 -5.04
C GLY A 23 -11.56 -15.82 -5.11
N LEU A 24 -11.48 -14.53 -5.45
CA LEU A 24 -12.64 -13.67 -5.75
C LEU A 24 -12.95 -13.68 -7.26
N GLU A 25 -13.75 -12.73 -7.74
CA GLU A 25 -14.25 -12.66 -9.12
C GLU A 25 -13.15 -12.73 -10.19
N PHE A 26 -12.00 -12.10 -9.93
CA PHE A 26 -10.81 -12.19 -10.76
C PHE A 26 -9.54 -12.11 -9.90
N PRO A 27 -8.44 -12.74 -10.35
CA PRO A 27 -7.15 -12.63 -9.67
C PRO A 27 -6.51 -11.26 -9.94
N ILE A 28 -5.73 -10.79 -8.97
CA ILE A 28 -4.94 -9.56 -9.13
C ILE A 28 -3.48 -9.82 -8.73
N THR A 29 -2.58 -9.01 -9.28
CA THR A 29 -1.17 -9.00 -8.91
C THR A 29 -0.77 -7.59 -8.54
N ILE A 30 -0.14 -7.42 -7.37
CA ILE A 30 0.43 -6.14 -6.95
C ILE A 30 1.94 -6.26 -7.04
N ALA A 31 2.58 -5.32 -7.73
CA ALA A 31 4.03 -5.27 -7.82
C ALA A 31 4.53 -3.83 -7.94
N PRO A 32 5.80 -3.59 -7.58
CA PRO A 32 6.45 -2.31 -7.84
C PRO A 32 6.37 -1.94 -9.31
N THR A 33 6.33 -0.64 -9.60
CA THR A 33 6.28 -0.14 -10.97
C THR A 33 6.96 1.21 -11.08
N ILE A 34 7.33 1.57 -12.31
CA ILE A 34 7.65 2.96 -12.65
C ILE A 34 6.35 3.61 -13.13
N HIS A 35 5.96 4.72 -12.52
CA HIS A 35 4.79 5.48 -12.93
C HIS A 35 5.09 6.40 -14.11
N GLY A 36 4.08 6.60 -14.97
CA GLY A 36 4.08 7.68 -15.96
C GLY A 36 4.95 7.49 -17.20
N GLU A 37 5.50 6.30 -17.45
CA GLU A 37 6.36 5.98 -18.60
C GLU A 37 7.46 7.04 -18.83
N PRO A 38 8.58 6.98 -18.10
CA PRO A 38 9.58 8.04 -18.17
C PRO A 38 10.30 8.03 -19.51
N LEU A 39 10.38 9.20 -20.13
CA LEU A 39 11.10 9.44 -21.38
C LEU A 39 12.21 10.45 -21.19
N LEU A 40 11.87 11.67 -20.75
CA LEU A 40 12.86 12.71 -20.43
C LEU A 40 13.30 12.62 -18.97
N THR A 41 12.50 11.98 -18.12
CA THR A 41 12.76 11.82 -16.68
C THR A 41 13.38 10.47 -16.30
N THR A 42 13.81 9.68 -17.29
CA THR A 42 14.40 8.35 -17.07
C THR A 42 15.59 8.41 -16.10
N GLN A 43 15.53 7.60 -15.05
CA GLN A 43 16.62 7.45 -14.10
C GLN A 43 17.42 6.18 -14.44
N ALA A 44 18.74 6.20 -14.23
CA ALA A 44 19.56 5.02 -14.50
C ALA A 44 19.32 3.88 -13.50
N LEU A 45 19.07 4.25 -12.24
CA LEU A 45 18.96 3.35 -11.10
C LEU A 45 17.74 3.73 -10.27
N TYR A 46 17.02 2.72 -9.80
CA TYR A 46 15.83 2.85 -8.95
C TYR A 46 16.05 2.06 -7.68
N TYR A 47 15.59 2.58 -6.55
CA TYR A 47 15.50 1.80 -5.31
C TYR A 47 14.15 1.10 -5.29
N ALA A 48 14.15 -0.23 -5.30
CA ALA A 48 12.90 -0.99 -5.44
C ALA A 48 11.95 -0.79 -4.24
N ASN A 49 12.50 -0.54 -3.05
CA ASN A 49 11.71 -0.14 -1.88
C ASN A 49 11.16 1.30 -1.97
N ARG A 50 11.62 2.13 -2.91
CA ARG A 50 11.08 3.48 -3.13
C ARG A 50 10.15 3.56 -4.32
N LEU A 51 10.04 2.48 -5.10
CA LEU A 51 9.02 2.37 -6.12
C LEU A 51 7.66 2.22 -5.44
N GLU A 52 6.70 2.97 -5.94
CA GLU A 52 5.29 2.71 -5.67
C GLU A 52 4.86 1.42 -6.39
N SER A 53 3.76 0.83 -5.96
CA SER A 53 3.21 -0.40 -6.52
C SER A 53 1.89 -0.15 -7.24
N ALA A 54 1.63 -0.95 -8.27
CA ALA A 54 0.35 -0.95 -8.96
C ALA A 54 -0.31 -2.33 -8.90
N VAL A 55 -1.64 -2.32 -8.89
CA VAL A 55 -2.47 -3.50 -9.11
C VAL A 55 -2.55 -3.76 -10.61
N ARG A 56 -2.40 -5.02 -11.00
CA ARG A 56 -2.61 -5.50 -12.36
C ARG A 56 -3.72 -6.51 -12.39
N ILE A 57 -4.62 -6.31 -13.34
CA ILE A 57 -5.78 -7.15 -13.59
C ILE A 57 -5.71 -7.58 -15.05
N ARG A 58 -5.93 -8.87 -15.33
CA ARG A 58 -5.86 -9.42 -16.68
C ARG A 58 -7.05 -10.33 -16.96
N PHE A 59 -7.74 -10.07 -18.06
CA PHE A 59 -8.81 -10.91 -18.59
C PHE A 59 -8.36 -11.49 -19.93
N GLU A 60 -8.19 -12.81 -20.02
CA GLU A 60 -7.78 -13.46 -21.27
C GLU A 60 -8.89 -13.41 -22.35
N ASP A 61 -10.15 -13.43 -21.94
CA ASP A 61 -11.33 -13.23 -22.80
C ASP A 61 -12.14 -12.03 -22.28
N PRO A 62 -12.37 -10.98 -23.11
CA PRO A 62 -13.24 -9.85 -22.77
C PRO A 62 -14.63 -10.24 -22.27
N LYS A 63 -15.14 -11.41 -22.63
CA LYS A 63 -16.44 -11.92 -22.14
C LYS A 63 -16.45 -12.29 -20.66
N VAL A 64 -15.28 -12.52 -20.07
CA VAL A 64 -15.11 -12.86 -18.65
C VAL A 64 -14.98 -11.59 -17.80
N MET A 65 -14.76 -10.44 -18.43
CA MET A 65 -14.75 -9.16 -17.74
C MET A 65 -16.13 -8.88 -17.12
N PRO A 66 -16.18 -8.29 -15.90
CA PRO A 66 -17.44 -7.91 -15.29
C PRO A 66 -18.28 -7.01 -16.20
N LYS A 67 -19.57 -7.32 -16.30
CA LYS A 67 -20.53 -6.45 -17.00
C LYS A 67 -20.62 -5.11 -16.27
N HIS A 68 -20.65 -4.03 -17.04
CA HIS A 68 -20.72 -2.66 -16.56
C HIS A 68 -21.41 -1.77 -17.61
N ASN A 69 -22.02 -0.67 -17.17
CA ASN A 69 -22.67 0.31 -18.03
C ASN A 69 -21.78 1.53 -18.30
N SER A 70 -20.73 1.73 -17.50
CA SER A 70 -19.73 2.79 -17.68
C SER A 70 -18.36 2.36 -17.15
N ILE A 71 -17.30 3.10 -17.53
CA ILE A 71 -15.93 2.84 -17.06
C ILE A 71 -15.85 3.06 -15.55
N GLU A 72 -16.54 4.06 -15.03
CA GLU A 72 -16.56 4.38 -13.59
C GLU A 72 -17.22 3.26 -12.77
N GLU A 73 -18.23 2.57 -13.32
CA GLU A 73 -18.83 1.39 -12.68
C GLU A 73 -17.83 0.23 -12.61
N LEU A 74 -17.07 0.00 -13.69
CA LEU A 74 -16.03 -1.02 -13.73
C LEU A 74 -14.89 -0.72 -12.74
N GLU A 75 -14.42 0.53 -12.69
CA GLU A 75 -13.37 0.97 -11.77
C GLU A 75 -13.78 0.81 -10.31
N ARG A 76 -15.01 1.18 -9.95
CA ARG A 76 -15.53 0.95 -8.58
C ARG A 76 -15.58 -0.53 -8.23
N ARG A 77 -15.93 -1.39 -9.20
CA ARG A 77 -15.90 -2.84 -9.00
C ARG A 77 -14.48 -3.35 -8.81
N PHE A 78 -13.51 -2.82 -9.57
CA PHE A 78 -12.10 -3.13 -9.35
C PHE A 78 -11.64 -2.71 -7.96
N GLU A 79 -11.88 -1.46 -7.54
CA GLU A 79 -11.54 -0.98 -6.20
C GLU A 79 -12.14 -1.87 -5.10
N TYR A 80 -13.41 -2.24 -5.23
CA TYR A 80 -14.06 -3.11 -4.25
C TYR A 80 -13.39 -4.49 -4.15
N ILE A 81 -13.07 -5.14 -5.28
CA ILE A 81 -12.35 -6.42 -5.27
C ILE A 81 -10.94 -6.26 -4.69
N ILE A 82 -10.24 -5.18 -5.02
CA ILE A 82 -8.90 -4.88 -4.49
C ILE A 82 -8.97 -4.69 -2.97
N ASP A 83 -9.95 -3.95 -2.45
CA ASP A 83 -10.12 -3.71 -1.01
C ASP A 83 -10.35 -5.01 -0.24
N ASN A 84 -11.16 -5.93 -0.78
CA ASN A 84 -11.36 -7.25 -0.18
C ASN A 84 -10.05 -8.04 -0.05
N TYR A 85 -9.24 -8.04 -1.11
CA TYR A 85 -7.91 -8.66 -1.09
C TYR A 85 -6.94 -7.96 -0.15
N LEU A 86 -6.89 -6.62 -0.19
CA LEU A 86 -6.02 -5.84 0.68
C LEU A 86 -6.41 -5.94 2.15
N PHE A 87 -7.67 -6.24 2.46
CA PHE A 87 -8.10 -6.44 3.84
C PHE A 87 -7.52 -7.74 4.40
N GLU A 88 -7.47 -8.81 3.61
CA GLU A 88 -6.74 -10.03 3.98
C GLU A 88 -5.24 -9.78 4.19
N TYR A 89 -4.66 -8.91 3.36
CA TYR A 89 -3.27 -8.51 3.49
C TYR A 89 -3.00 -7.68 4.75
N SER A 90 -3.81 -6.66 5.02
CA SER A 90 -3.63 -5.74 6.15
C SER A 90 -3.78 -6.42 7.51
N LYS A 91 -4.52 -7.54 7.58
CA LYS A 91 -4.58 -8.39 8.77
C LYS A 91 -3.23 -9.04 9.10
N ARG A 92 -2.46 -9.42 8.08
CA ARG A 92 -1.14 -10.06 8.23
C ARG A 92 -0.03 -9.05 8.46
N HIS A 93 -0.13 -7.88 7.83
CA HIS A 93 0.85 -6.80 7.87
C HIS A 93 0.20 -5.47 8.32
N PRO A 94 -0.27 -5.37 9.58
CA PRO A 94 -1.03 -4.20 10.07
C PRO A 94 -0.24 -2.89 10.12
N GLU A 95 1.08 -2.96 10.07
CA GLU A 95 2.00 -1.84 9.94
C GLU A 95 2.09 -1.29 8.52
N GLU A 96 1.84 -2.13 7.52
CA GLU A 96 1.80 -1.72 6.12
C GLU A 96 0.50 -0.95 5.85
N ARG A 97 0.62 0.17 5.14
CA ARG A 97 -0.48 1.12 4.95
C ARG A 97 -1.06 1.08 3.54
N LEU A 98 -0.87 -0.05 2.86
CA LEU A 98 -1.29 -0.26 1.49
C LEU A 98 -2.83 -0.17 1.40
N THR A 99 -3.33 0.71 0.53
CA THR A 99 -4.78 0.85 0.32
C THR A 99 -5.11 1.03 -1.16
N SER A 100 -6.28 0.55 -1.55
CA SER A 100 -6.85 0.88 -2.85
C SER A 100 -7.46 2.28 -2.78
N LYS A 101 -7.05 3.13 -3.71
CA LYS A 101 -7.73 4.36 -4.12
C LYS A 101 -7.04 4.76 -5.39
N ILE A 102 -7.79 4.82 -6.47
CA ILE A 102 -7.25 5.20 -7.76
C ILE A 102 -6.84 6.67 -7.67
N THR A 103 -5.54 6.93 -7.52
CA THR A 103 -4.98 8.21 -7.92
C THR A 103 -4.96 8.25 -9.44
N ASN A 104 -5.14 9.44 -10.03
CA ASN A 104 -5.03 9.62 -11.48
C ASN A 104 -3.57 9.41 -11.90
N LEU A 105 -3.17 8.15 -12.06
CA LEU A 105 -1.94 7.83 -12.75
C LEU A 105 -2.13 8.07 -14.23
N LYS A 106 -1.13 8.71 -14.81
CA LYS A 106 -1.07 9.00 -16.22
C LYS A 106 -0.17 7.98 -16.88
N TYR A 107 -0.64 6.73 -16.90
CA TYR A 107 -0.14 5.77 -17.88
C TYR A 107 -0.64 6.19 -19.25
N TRP A 108 -0.03 5.61 -20.28
CA TRP A 108 -0.53 5.76 -21.63
C TRP A 108 -2.02 5.39 -21.69
N GLN A 109 -2.85 6.34 -22.11
CA GLN A 109 -4.25 6.12 -22.44
C GLN A 109 -4.37 6.10 -23.97
N ASN A 110 -5.26 5.28 -24.51
CA ASN A 110 -5.51 5.24 -25.96
C ASN A 110 -6.44 6.42 -26.35
N ASP A 111 -6.01 7.64 -26.07
CA ASP A 111 -6.74 8.89 -26.27
C ASP A 111 -6.35 9.62 -27.58
N GLY A 112 -5.32 9.12 -28.27
CA GLY A 112 -4.96 9.49 -29.64
C GLY A 112 -3.96 8.53 -30.26
N HIS A 113 -4.09 8.27 -31.58
CA HIS A 113 -3.19 7.35 -32.29
C HIS A 113 -1.84 7.96 -32.68
N THR A 114 -1.73 9.30 -32.67
CA THR A 114 -0.57 10.01 -33.23
C THR A 114 0.46 10.45 -32.18
N TYR A 115 0.03 10.81 -30.97
CA TYR A 115 0.93 11.26 -29.91
C TYR A 115 0.58 10.54 -28.62
N LEU A 116 1.59 10.10 -27.88
CA LEU A 116 1.41 9.40 -26.61
C LEU A 116 2.03 10.19 -25.49
N GLY A 117 1.37 10.15 -24.34
CA GLY A 117 1.86 10.74 -23.11
C GLY A 117 3.00 9.94 -22.48
N TYR A 118 4.01 10.67 -22.01
CA TYR A 118 5.16 10.22 -21.25
C TYR A 118 5.40 11.20 -20.09
N ASP A 119 6.25 10.82 -19.13
CA ASP A 119 6.59 11.64 -17.97
C ASP A 119 5.32 12.17 -17.25
N GLU A 120 4.38 11.26 -16.95
CA GLU A 120 3.05 11.58 -16.39
C GLU A 120 2.24 12.53 -17.28
N ASN A 121 2.15 12.22 -18.59
CA ASN A 121 1.58 13.04 -19.66
C ASN A 121 2.02 14.53 -19.64
N ASN A 122 3.15 14.87 -19.02
CA ASN A 122 3.73 16.21 -19.13
C ASN A 122 4.58 16.33 -20.40
N THR A 123 4.97 15.19 -20.97
CA THR A 123 5.62 15.06 -22.27
C THR A 123 4.70 14.30 -23.21
N ILE A 124 4.62 14.72 -24.48
CA ILE A 124 3.96 13.95 -25.53
C ILE A 124 4.96 13.65 -26.64
N ALA A 125 5.01 12.41 -27.11
CA ALA A 125 5.91 12.01 -28.19
C ALA A 125 5.12 11.38 -29.34
N LEU A 126 5.62 11.60 -30.56
CA LEU A 126 5.03 11.07 -31.78
C LEU A 126 5.08 9.54 -31.77
N ALA A 127 3.92 8.90 -31.92
CA ALA A 127 3.80 7.48 -32.14
C ALA A 127 3.04 7.21 -33.44
N LEU A 128 3.67 6.43 -34.32
CA LEU A 128 3.17 6.15 -35.66
C LEU A 128 3.46 4.68 -35.95
N ASP A 129 2.42 3.85 -35.93
CA ASP A 129 2.56 2.42 -36.19
C ASP A 129 2.51 2.13 -37.70
N ALA A 130 3.54 2.56 -38.43
CA ALA A 130 3.59 2.43 -39.89
C ALA A 130 3.50 0.99 -40.41
N LEU A 131 3.71 -0.01 -39.55
CA LEU A 131 3.57 -1.42 -39.90
C LEU A 131 2.14 -1.95 -39.78
N ASN A 132 1.31 -1.34 -38.92
CA ASN A 132 -0.06 -1.78 -38.66
C ASN A 132 -1.12 -0.76 -39.10
N ASP A 133 -0.75 0.48 -39.42
CA ASP A 133 -1.63 1.54 -39.91
C ASP A 133 -1.34 1.85 -41.39
N GLU A 134 -2.17 1.28 -42.27
CA GLU A 134 -2.08 1.45 -43.73
C GLU A 134 -2.30 2.90 -44.20
N SER A 135 -2.82 3.79 -43.34
CA SER A 135 -2.96 5.21 -43.67
C SER A 135 -1.61 5.95 -43.66
N ILE A 136 -0.59 5.36 -43.04
CA ILE A 136 0.78 5.89 -42.99
C ILE A 136 1.53 5.41 -44.22
N ILE A 137 1.77 6.34 -45.16
CA ILE A 137 2.39 6.04 -46.45
C ILE A 137 3.92 6.08 -46.40
N ASP A 138 4.50 7.05 -45.67
CA ASP A 138 5.95 7.24 -45.53
C ASP A 138 6.28 7.98 -44.23
N ILE A 139 7.46 7.69 -43.66
CA ILE A 139 8.04 8.42 -42.54
C ILE A 139 9.52 8.68 -42.85
N SER A 140 9.90 9.95 -42.91
CA SER A 140 11.25 10.38 -43.25
C SER A 140 11.69 11.62 -42.46
N ASN A 141 12.99 11.80 -42.31
CA ASN A 141 13.61 12.96 -41.67
C ASN A 141 14.95 13.27 -42.34
N ASP A 142 15.03 14.42 -43.02
CA ASP A 142 16.21 14.83 -43.80
C ASP A 142 17.47 15.03 -42.94
N ASP A 143 17.30 15.42 -41.68
CA ASP A 143 18.41 15.59 -40.74
C ASP A 143 18.92 14.25 -40.19
N ASN A 144 18.10 13.18 -40.29
CA ASN A 144 18.40 11.86 -39.75
C ASN A 144 17.96 10.73 -40.69
N PRO A 145 18.45 10.69 -41.95
CA PRO A 145 17.90 9.80 -42.98
C PRO A 145 18.12 8.30 -42.70
N ASN A 146 19.06 7.96 -41.82
CA ASN A 146 19.50 6.59 -41.54
C ASN A 146 19.17 6.10 -40.11
N LYS A 147 18.32 6.79 -39.33
CA LYS A 147 18.00 6.29 -37.99
C LYS A 147 17.21 5.00 -38.10
N GLY A 148 17.78 3.94 -37.50
CA GLY A 148 17.36 2.55 -37.62
C GLY A 148 15.88 2.37 -37.38
N TYR A 149 15.14 2.28 -38.48
CA TYR A 149 13.75 1.88 -38.62
C TYR A 149 12.73 2.85 -38.00
N TRP A 150 12.22 3.74 -38.86
CA TRP A 150 10.94 4.45 -38.72
C TRP A 150 9.72 3.52 -38.54
N ASN A 151 9.95 2.21 -38.58
CA ASN A 151 8.97 1.16 -38.35
C ASN A 151 8.69 0.91 -36.85
N ASN A 152 9.39 1.61 -35.95
CA ASN A 152 9.06 1.58 -34.53
C ASN A 152 7.86 2.48 -34.27
N TRP A 153 6.79 1.91 -33.71
CA TRP A 153 5.59 2.67 -33.35
C TRP A 153 5.90 3.85 -32.41
N CYS A 154 6.96 3.76 -31.57
CA CYS A 154 7.44 4.86 -30.74
C CYS A 154 8.72 5.46 -31.31
N LEU A 155 8.58 6.48 -32.17
CA LEU A 155 9.70 7.03 -32.96
C LEU A 155 10.79 7.68 -32.10
N ILE A 156 10.44 8.27 -30.95
CA ILE A 156 11.40 8.96 -30.09
C ILE A 156 12.45 8.01 -29.50
N LYS A 157 12.11 6.73 -29.29
CA LYS A 157 13.07 5.72 -28.78
C LYS A 157 14.28 5.54 -29.69
N ASN A 158 14.10 5.70 -31.00
CA ASN A 158 15.19 5.68 -31.98
C ASN A 158 16.23 6.80 -31.75
N TYR A 159 15.88 7.82 -30.97
CA TYR A 159 16.76 8.94 -30.60
C TYR A 159 17.29 8.82 -29.18
N THR A 160 16.53 8.22 -28.26
CA THR A 160 16.85 8.24 -26.82
C THR A 160 17.55 6.99 -26.32
N ASP A 161 17.31 5.83 -26.93
CA ASP A 161 17.72 4.53 -26.36
C ASP A 161 19.25 4.43 -26.19
N GLU A 162 20.04 4.89 -27.15
CA GLU A 162 21.51 4.87 -27.04
C GLU A 162 22.00 5.72 -25.86
N TYR A 163 21.42 6.91 -25.67
CA TYR A 163 21.79 7.80 -24.58
C TYR A 163 21.40 7.22 -23.21
N ILE A 164 20.18 6.67 -23.11
CA ILE A 164 19.67 6.03 -21.91
C ILE A 164 20.54 4.82 -21.55
N GLU A 165 20.86 3.95 -22.51
CA GLU A 165 21.73 2.80 -22.29
C GLU A 165 23.14 3.19 -21.84
N LYS A 166 23.72 4.21 -22.46
CA LYS A 166 25.03 4.74 -22.04
C LYS A 166 24.97 5.30 -20.63
N TYR A 167 23.90 6.02 -20.29
CA TYR A 167 23.69 6.58 -18.97
C TYR A 167 23.55 5.48 -17.90
N ILE A 168 22.70 4.47 -18.13
CA ILE A 168 22.52 3.31 -17.25
C ILE A 168 23.85 2.61 -16.98
N LYS A 169 24.59 2.25 -18.04
CA LYS A 169 25.88 1.55 -17.91
C LYS A 169 26.90 2.37 -17.13
N SER A 170 26.96 3.68 -17.40
CA SER A 170 27.89 4.58 -16.72
C SER A 170 27.60 4.65 -15.22
N MET A 171 26.32 4.81 -14.84
CA MET A 171 25.91 4.88 -13.43
C MET A 171 26.09 3.53 -12.72
N LYS A 172 25.69 2.41 -13.34
CA LYS A 172 25.89 1.06 -12.80
C LYS A 172 27.37 0.79 -12.51
N SER A 173 28.28 1.21 -13.40
CA SER A 173 29.73 1.00 -13.21
C SER A 173 30.30 1.68 -11.96
N LEU A 174 29.65 2.72 -11.43
CA LEU A 174 30.10 3.40 -10.21
C LEU A 174 29.95 2.53 -8.96
N LEU A 175 28.99 1.59 -8.98
CA LEU A 175 28.73 0.67 -7.85
C LEU A 175 29.90 -0.31 -7.65
N ASP A 176 30.66 -0.60 -8.70
CA ASP A 176 31.81 -1.50 -8.65
C ASP A 176 33.12 -0.79 -8.28
N LYS A 177 33.15 0.55 -8.28
CA LYS A 177 34.37 1.31 -8.02
C LYS A 177 34.75 1.26 -6.54
N LYS A 178 36.04 0.99 -6.29
CA LYS A 178 36.63 0.94 -4.95
C LYS A 178 37.88 1.79 -4.87
N VAL A 179 38.18 2.31 -3.68
CA VAL A 179 39.36 3.11 -3.39
C VAL A 179 40.17 2.50 -2.26
N LYS A 180 41.50 2.59 -2.38
CA LYS A 180 42.40 2.27 -1.27
C LYS A 180 42.42 3.45 -0.31
N VAL A 181 42.19 3.19 0.97
CA VAL A 181 42.18 4.19 2.05
C VAL A 181 43.19 3.75 3.10
N ILE A 182 44.07 4.66 3.49
CA ILE A 182 45.05 4.41 4.56
C ILE A 182 44.71 5.38 5.69
N THR A 183 44.42 4.85 6.87
CA THR A 183 44.01 5.64 8.03
C THR A 183 44.98 5.46 9.19
N LYS A 184 45.03 6.49 10.04
CA LYS A 184 45.68 6.45 11.34
C LYS A 184 44.76 7.08 12.37
N ASP A 185 44.43 6.33 13.41
CA ASP A 185 43.56 6.70 14.52
C ASP A 185 42.18 7.23 14.08
N HIS A 186 41.63 6.68 12.98
CA HIS A 186 40.28 7.04 12.51
C HIS A 186 39.22 6.43 13.43
N GLU A 187 38.18 7.20 13.76
CA GLU A 187 37.15 6.83 14.75
C GLU A 187 36.46 5.49 14.44
N GLU A 188 36.01 5.30 13.20
CA GLU A 188 35.32 4.06 12.79
C GLU A 188 36.26 2.96 12.26
N LEU A 189 37.23 3.33 11.42
CA LEU A 189 38.11 2.38 10.73
C LEU A 189 39.37 2.03 11.53
N GLY A 190 39.74 2.83 12.53
CA GLY A 190 41.00 2.69 13.26
C GLY A 190 42.22 3.06 12.43
N THR A 191 43.34 2.38 12.68
CA THR A 191 44.60 2.53 11.96
C THR A 191 44.80 1.33 11.03
N GLY A 192 44.99 1.56 9.72
CA GLY A 192 45.20 0.47 8.77
C GLY A 192 45.06 0.87 7.31
N GLU A 193 45.14 -0.12 6.42
CA GLU A 193 44.84 0.02 4.99
C GLU A 193 43.55 -0.74 4.64
N PHE A 194 42.63 -0.08 3.93
CA PHE A 194 41.31 -0.57 3.58
C PHE A 194 41.07 -0.43 2.07
N ILE A 195 40.27 -1.33 1.49
CA ILE A 195 39.69 -1.16 0.16
C ILE A 195 38.20 -0.95 0.35
N LEU A 196 37.74 0.28 0.13
CA LEU A 196 36.36 0.68 0.40
C LEU A 196 35.63 0.98 -0.91
N PRO A 197 34.35 0.56 -1.06
CA PRO A 197 33.55 0.98 -2.20
C PRO A 197 33.32 2.49 -2.17
N ILE A 198 33.35 3.11 -3.36
CA ILE A 198 33.03 4.55 -3.51
C ILE A 198 31.56 4.79 -3.19
N VAL A 199 30.69 3.85 -3.60
CA VAL A 199 29.24 3.93 -3.38
C VAL A 199 28.81 2.67 -2.62
N LYS A 200 28.13 2.85 -1.49
CA LYS A 200 27.44 1.77 -0.77
C LYS A 200 25.94 1.97 -0.97
N VAL A 201 25.26 0.92 -1.44
CA VAL A 201 23.81 0.90 -1.65
C VAL A 201 23.20 -0.24 -0.86
N ASP A 202 21.91 -0.12 -0.54
CA ASP A 202 21.14 -1.27 -0.08
C ASP A 202 20.97 -2.30 -1.21
N THR A 203 20.50 -3.50 -0.85
CA THR A 203 20.34 -4.61 -1.80
C THR A 203 19.16 -4.44 -2.76
N SER A 204 18.44 -3.32 -2.71
CA SER A 204 17.19 -3.11 -3.45
C SER A 204 17.37 -2.32 -4.75
N ILE A 205 18.61 -1.99 -5.14
CA ILE A 205 18.86 -1.20 -6.33
C ILE A 205 18.59 -2.01 -7.62
N LEU A 206 17.87 -1.39 -8.55
CA LEU A 206 17.53 -1.91 -9.86
C LEU A 206 18.03 -0.95 -10.94
N THR A 207 18.47 -1.47 -12.08
CA THR A 207 18.62 -0.65 -13.29
C THR A 207 17.25 -0.26 -13.84
N TYR A 208 17.20 0.77 -14.70
CA TYR A 208 15.99 1.08 -15.48
C TYR A 208 15.42 -0.15 -16.21
N ASN A 209 16.30 -0.96 -16.83
CA ASN A 209 15.89 -2.17 -17.55
C ASN A 209 15.25 -3.21 -16.61
N GLN A 210 15.79 -3.37 -15.39
CA GLN A 210 15.21 -4.23 -14.37
C GLN A 210 13.87 -3.70 -13.86
N ALA A 211 13.79 -2.41 -13.56
CA ALA A 211 12.58 -1.79 -13.02
C ALA A 211 11.41 -1.78 -14.04
N THR A 212 11.68 -1.59 -15.34
CA THR A 212 10.66 -1.70 -16.39
C THR A 212 10.14 -3.13 -16.56
N MET A 213 10.95 -4.14 -16.28
CA MET A 213 10.53 -5.56 -16.38
C MET A 213 9.44 -5.94 -15.37
N PHE A 214 9.10 -5.09 -14.40
CA PHE A 214 7.93 -5.34 -13.57
C PHE A 214 6.64 -5.41 -14.37
N GLU A 215 6.52 -4.75 -15.54
CA GLU A 215 5.36 -4.83 -16.44
C GLU A 215 4.97 -6.27 -16.84
N LEU A 216 5.96 -7.18 -16.81
CA LEU A 216 5.80 -8.60 -17.15
C LEU A 216 5.01 -9.39 -16.10
N LEU A 217 4.87 -8.85 -14.89
CA LEU A 217 4.17 -9.50 -13.79
C LEU A 217 2.66 -9.34 -13.94
N GLN A 218 2.04 -10.36 -14.52
CA GLN A 218 0.60 -10.40 -14.79
C GLN A 218 -0.07 -11.54 -14.00
N PRO A 219 -1.34 -11.37 -13.57
CA PRO A 219 -2.10 -12.43 -12.93
C PRO A 219 -2.11 -13.72 -13.77
N GLY A 220 -1.91 -14.87 -13.12
CA GLY A 220 -1.90 -16.18 -13.77
C GLY A 220 -0.69 -16.46 -14.67
N ARG A 221 0.30 -15.56 -14.74
CA ARG A 221 1.50 -15.70 -15.61
C ARG A 221 2.82 -15.50 -14.85
N LEU A 222 2.81 -15.67 -13.54
CA LEU A 222 3.99 -15.52 -12.70
C LEU A 222 4.89 -16.76 -12.82
N ASN A 223 6.17 -16.55 -13.14
CA ASN A 223 7.17 -17.62 -13.13
C ASN A 223 7.72 -17.79 -11.71
N GLU A 224 7.11 -18.67 -10.95
CA GLU A 224 7.39 -18.82 -9.53
C GLU A 224 8.22 -20.05 -9.23
N LYS A 225 9.18 -19.90 -8.31
CA LYS A 225 9.91 -21.02 -7.74
C LYS A 225 10.51 -20.61 -6.39
N ASP A 226 10.39 -21.51 -5.41
CA ASP A 226 10.97 -21.37 -4.06
C ASP A 226 10.58 -20.07 -3.32
N GLY A 227 9.33 -19.61 -3.46
CA GLY A 227 8.84 -18.39 -2.82
C GLY A 227 9.30 -17.08 -3.48
N LEU A 228 9.89 -17.18 -4.68
CA LEU A 228 10.33 -16.07 -5.49
C LEU A 228 9.59 -16.06 -6.84
N VAL A 229 9.43 -14.88 -7.42
CA VAL A 229 9.05 -14.71 -8.82
C VAL A 229 10.29 -14.34 -9.63
N TYR A 230 10.54 -15.09 -10.70
CA TYR A 230 11.62 -14.84 -11.63
C TYR A 230 11.15 -13.94 -12.76
N ILE A 231 11.80 -12.80 -12.89
CA ILE A 231 11.45 -11.75 -13.85
C ILE A 231 12.45 -11.81 -14.99
N SER A 232 11.94 -12.15 -16.18
CA SER A 232 12.74 -12.29 -17.40
C SER A 232 11.90 -12.03 -18.63
N ARG A 233 12.51 -11.42 -19.65
CA ARG A 233 11.94 -11.25 -20.99
C ARG A 233 11.97 -12.54 -21.84
N GLY A 234 12.25 -13.69 -21.22
CA GLY A 234 12.27 -15.01 -21.89
C GLY A 234 13.62 -15.44 -22.48
N PHE A 235 14.68 -14.66 -22.22
CA PHE A 235 16.04 -14.98 -22.64
C PHE A 235 17.04 -14.70 -21.51
N LYS A 236 18.25 -15.29 -21.61
CA LYS A 236 19.31 -15.05 -20.62
C LYS A 236 19.80 -13.61 -20.73
N SER A 237 19.69 -12.86 -19.63
CA SER A 237 20.14 -11.47 -19.50
C SER A 237 20.69 -11.23 -18.10
N ASP A 238 21.66 -10.32 -17.97
CA ASP A 238 22.17 -9.84 -16.69
C ASP A 238 21.15 -8.96 -15.95
N ASP A 239 20.09 -8.52 -16.65
CA ASP A 239 18.95 -7.82 -16.06
C ASP A 239 17.89 -8.79 -15.53
N ASN A 240 18.01 -10.11 -15.72
CA ASN A 240 17.09 -11.07 -15.09
C ASN A 240 17.29 -11.06 -13.58
N PHE A 241 16.20 -11.02 -12.82
CA PHE A 241 16.25 -10.97 -11.36
C PHE A 241 15.05 -11.70 -10.75
N SER A 242 15.05 -11.83 -9.43
CA SER A 242 13.95 -12.44 -8.69
C SER A 242 13.61 -11.64 -7.45
N ILE A 243 12.32 -11.57 -7.12
CA ILE A 243 11.82 -10.92 -5.90
C ILE A 243 10.87 -11.83 -5.14
N PRO A 244 10.73 -11.67 -3.81
CA PRO A 244 9.78 -12.43 -3.01
C PRO A 244 8.35 -12.32 -3.52
N ILE A 245 7.59 -13.39 -3.39
CA ILE A 245 6.14 -13.38 -3.62
C ILE A 245 5.40 -13.81 -2.37
N GLU A 246 4.33 -13.09 -2.05
CA GLU A 246 3.35 -13.47 -1.06
C GLU A 246 2.03 -13.79 -1.75
N LYS A 247 1.45 -14.93 -1.40
CA LYS A 247 0.15 -15.36 -1.94
C LYS A 247 -0.94 -15.25 -0.90
N ILE A 248 -2.06 -14.68 -1.33
CA ILE A 248 -3.26 -14.57 -0.53
C ILE A 248 -4.42 -15.13 -1.35
N ASN A 249 -5.00 -16.23 -0.87
CA ASN A 249 -6.21 -16.78 -1.43
C ASN A 249 -7.36 -16.49 -0.47
N THR A 250 -8.42 -15.87 -0.97
CA THR A 250 -9.65 -15.63 -0.22
C THR A 250 -10.86 -15.74 -1.14
N GLY A 251 -11.92 -16.39 -0.66
CA GLY A 251 -13.24 -16.38 -1.30
C GLY A 251 -14.22 -15.40 -0.63
N LYS A 252 -13.77 -14.66 0.38
CA LYS A 252 -14.63 -13.82 1.22
C LYS A 252 -14.80 -12.43 0.65
N TYR A 253 -16.07 -12.02 0.58
CA TYR A 253 -16.47 -10.64 0.33
C TYR A 253 -16.85 -9.97 1.66
N TYR A 254 -16.54 -8.70 1.80
CA TYR A 254 -16.84 -7.91 2.99
C TYR A 254 -17.70 -6.70 2.62
N ASP A 255 -18.41 -6.15 3.60
CA ASP A 255 -19.22 -4.98 3.41
C ASP A 255 -18.39 -3.76 2.94
N ALA A 256 -18.87 -3.09 1.90
CA ALA A 256 -18.14 -1.99 1.26
C ALA A 256 -18.00 -0.75 2.16
N ASP A 257 -19.01 -0.46 2.99
CA ASP A 257 -18.96 0.69 3.90
C ASP A 257 -17.95 0.44 5.01
N LEU A 258 -17.95 -0.78 5.58
CA LEU A 258 -16.97 -1.15 6.60
C LEU A 258 -15.53 -1.15 6.07
N LEU A 259 -15.30 -1.69 4.87
CA LEU A 259 -13.99 -1.62 4.21
C LEU A 259 -13.56 -0.17 4.00
N SER A 260 -14.47 0.70 3.57
CA SER A 260 -14.19 2.13 3.36
C SER A 260 -13.74 2.82 4.66
N TYR A 261 -14.43 2.60 5.77
CA TYR A 261 -14.03 3.13 7.09
C TYR A 261 -12.70 2.56 7.57
N TYR A 262 -12.48 1.26 7.38
CA TYR A 262 -11.25 0.59 7.76
C TYR A 262 -10.04 1.15 7.00
N PHE A 263 -10.11 1.22 5.66
CA PHE A 263 -9.01 1.72 4.84
C PHE A 263 -8.77 3.22 4.99
N ALA A 264 -9.80 4.00 5.36
CA ALA A 264 -9.58 5.38 5.80
C ALA A 264 -8.64 5.45 7.01
N GLY A 265 -8.75 4.49 7.94
CA GLY A 265 -7.84 4.36 9.09
C GLY A 265 -6.45 3.83 8.72
N VAL A 266 -6.36 2.87 7.78
CA VAL A 266 -5.08 2.33 7.29
C VAL A 266 -4.23 3.44 6.64
N ARG A 267 -4.84 4.28 5.81
CA ARG A 267 -4.17 5.39 5.10
C ARG A 267 -3.67 6.50 6.02
N GLU A 268 -4.29 6.68 7.18
CA GLU A 268 -4.08 7.85 8.02
C GLU A 268 -2.73 7.83 8.77
N HIS A 269 -2.07 8.99 8.82
CA HIS A 269 -0.78 9.16 9.50
C HIS A 269 -0.95 9.73 10.90
N LEU A 270 -2.00 10.52 11.14
CA LEU A 270 -2.27 11.15 12.42
C LEU A 270 -2.97 10.16 13.37
N PRO A 271 -2.38 9.83 14.54
CA PRO A 271 -2.94 8.85 15.47
C PRO A 271 -4.39 9.14 15.88
N ILE A 272 -4.76 10.41 16.07
CA ILE A 272 -6.12 10.81 16.41
C ILE A 272 -7.12 10.46 15.30
N SER A 273 -6.80 10.83 14.06
CA SER A 273 -7.65 10.56 12.90
C SER A 273 -7.72 9.05 12.62
N LYS A 274 -6.60 8.34 12.77
CA LYS A 274 -6.52 6.88 12.60
C LYS A 274 -7.40 6.15 13.60
N PHE A 275 -7.34 6.54 14.88
CA PHE A 275 -8.23 6.01 15.92
C PHE A 275 -9.70 6.21 15.55
N ARG A 276 -10.06 7.42 15.12
CA ARG A 276 -11.45 7.74 14.77
C ARG A 276 -11.96 6.87 13.61
N CYS A 277 -11.16 6.65 12.58
CA CYS A 277 -11.58 5.84 11.43
C CYS A 277 -11.86 4.38 11.83
N PHE A 278 -10.99 3.75 12.63
CA PHE A 278 -11.27 2.41 13.15
C PHE A 278 -12.43 2.40 14.14
N TYR A 279 -12.60 3.46 14.94
CA TYR A 279 -13.76 3.59 15.83
C TYR A 279 -15.09 3.62 15.06
N ASN A 280 -15.13 4.27 13.90
CA ASN A 280 -16.33 4.29 13.06
C ASN A 280 -16.77 2.88 12.63
N VAL A 281 -15.82 1.95 12.41
CA VAL A 281 -16.15 0.53 12.14
C VAL A 281 -16.88 -0.09 13.33
N LEU A 282 -16.45 0.19 14.56
CA LEU A 282 -17.13 -0.29 15.78
C LEU A 282 -18.50 0.40 15.96
N GLU A 283 -18.57 1.70 15.66
CA GLU A 283 -19.77 2.53 15.78
C GLU A 283 -20.90 2.05 14.87
N TYR A 284 -20.57 1.52 13.69
CA TYR A 284 -21.53 0.87 12.78
C TYR A 284 -22.39 -0.19 13.49
N PHE A 285 -21.85 -0.88 14.50
CA PHE A 285 -22.53 -1.96 15.23
C PHE A 285 -23.15 -1.53 16.56
N PHE A 286 -23.24 -0.24 16.88
CA PHE A 286 -23.73 0.22 18.19
C PHE A 286 -25.20 -0.09 18.45
N GLU A 287 -26.01 -0.16 17.40
CA GLU A 287 -27.44 -0.52 17.52
C GLU A 287 -27.64 -2.04 17.47
N ASP A 288 -26.81 -2.75 16.71
CA ASP A 288 -26.96 -4.19 16.46
C ASP A 288 -26.35 -5.06 17.56
N ALA A 289 -25.16 -4.73 18.06
CA ALA A 289 -24.47 -5.56 19.05
C ALA A 289 -25.26 -5.73 20.36
N PRO A 290 -25.91 -4.68 20.94
CA PRO A 290 -26.77 -4.87 22.10
C PRO A 290 -27.95 -5.81 21.81
N GLN A 291 -28.58 -5.69 20.63
CA GLN A 291 -29.68 -6.56 20.23
C GLN A 291 -29.25 -8.02 20.11
N LYS A 292 -28.10 -8.28 19.47
CA LYS A 292 -27.51 -9.63 19.35
C LYS A 292 -27.17 -10.26 20.72
N LEU A 293 -26.86 -9.44 21.72
CA LEU A 293 -26.63 -9.88 23.10
C LEU A 293 -27.91 -9.97 23.95
N GLY A 294 -29.05 -9.49 23.46
CA GLY A 294 -30.29 -9.39 24.24
C GLY A 294 -30.23 -8.34 25.36
N GLU A 295 -29.39 -7.32 25.21
CA GLU A 295 -29.16 -6.26 26.19
C GLU A 295 -29.70 -4.90 25.69
N THR A 296 -30.01 -4.00 26.61
CA THR A 296 -30.36 -2.61 26.28
C THR A 296 -29.20 -1.69 26.65
N ALA A 297 -28.56 -1.08 25.64
CA ALA A 297 -27.52 -0.07 25.84
C ALA A 297 -28.10 1.34 25.63
N LYS A 298 -27.99 2.20 26.65
CA LYS A 298 -28.61 3.54 26.67
C LYS A 298 -27.66 4.66 26.25
N ASN A 299 -26.36 4.37 26.18
CA ASN A 299 -25.34 5.34 25.83
C ASN A 299 -24.18 4.65 25.12
N GLU A 300 -23.35 5.46 24.48
CA GLU A 300 -22.19 5.02 23.68
C GLU A 300 -21.22 4.13 24.47
N ARG A 301 -21.02 4.40 25.77
CA ARG A 301 -20.15 3.59 26.64
C ARG A 301 -20.68 2.17 26.84
N GLU A 302 -21.99 2.02 26.97
CA GLU A 302 -22.65 0.71 27.04
C GLU A 302 -22.64 0.01 25.68
N MET A 303 -22.85 0.76 24.58
CA MET A 303 -22.85 0.23 23.22
C MET A 303 -21.49 -0.35 22.83
N ILE A 304 -20.39 0.39 23.03
CA ILE A 304 -19.03 -0.13 22.76
C ILE A 304 -18.71 -1.35 23.64
N SER A 305 -19.24 -1.42 24.87
CA SER A 305 -19.08 -2.61 25.71
C SER A 305 -19.81 -3.82 25.14
N CYS A 306 -20.97 -3.63 24.50
CA CYS A 306 -21.66 -4.69 23.77
C CYS A 306 -20.86 -5.13 22.53
N VAL A 307 -20.38 -4.19 21.72
CA VAL A 307 -19.54 -4.49 20.53
C VAL A 307 -18.32 -5.31 20.92
N VAL A 308 -17.51 -4.85 21.88
CA VAL A 308 -16.29 -5.58 22.30
C VAL A 308 -16.62 -6.97 22.87
N ARG A 309 -17.74 -7.12 23.60
CA ARG A 309 -18.12 -8.43 24.16
C ARG A 309 -18.59 -9.41 23.10
N HIS A 310 -19.37 -8.92 22.13
CA HIS A 310 -19.91 -9.71 21.04
C HIS A 310 -18.79 -10.14 20.07
N PHE A 311 -18.13 -9.18 19.43
CA PHE A 311 -17.18 -9.45 18.35
C PHE A 311 -15.84 -10.03 18.80
N ALA A 312 -15.48 -9.84 20.08
CA ALA A 312 -14.34 -10.54 20.67
C ALA A 312 -14.76 -11.77 21.49
N ALA A 313 -15.96 -12.33 21.31
CA ALA A 313 -16.44 -13.50 22.04
C ALA A 313 -15.46 -14.69 21.91
N SER A 314 -15.09 -15.00 20.66
CA SER A 314 -14.24 -16.13 20.29
C SER A 314 -12.75 -15.76 20.14
N PHE A 315 -12.39 -14.50 20.39
CA PHE A 315 -11.03 -13.99 20.23
C PHE A 315 -10.36 -13.67 21.58
N SER A 316 -9.14 -14.17 21.78
CA SER A 316 -8.37 -13.87 23.00
C SER A 316 -7.67 -12.50 22.90
N LEU A 317 -8.38 -11.45 23.32
CA LEU A 317 -7.80 -10.11 23.49
C LEU A 317 -6.59 -10.12 24.43
N GLU A 318 -6.57 -11.02 25.42
CA GLU A 318 -5.44 -11.16 26.34
C GLU A 318 -4.18 -11.62 25.61
N THR A 319 -4.30 -12.69 24.82
CA THR A 319 -3.18 -13.21 24.02
C THR A 319 -2.72 -12.17 23.00
N PHE A 320 -3.65 -11.48 22.34
CA PHE A 320 -3.33 -10.43 21.39
C PHE A 320 -2.56 -9.28 22.03
N VAL A 321 -3.04 -8.72 23.13
CA VAL A 321 -2.39 -7.60 23.82
C VAL A 321 -0.99 -8.01 24.32
N LYS A 322 -0.84 -9.24 24.84
CA LYS A 322 0.47 -9.78 25.24
C LYS A 322 1.45 -9.97 24.09
N SER A 323 0.94 -10.32 22.89
CA SER A 323 1.79 -10.53 21.71
C SER A 323 2.52 -9.29 21.22
N LYS A 324 2.06 -8.08 21.60
CA LYS A 324 2.68 -6.80 21.23
C LYS A 324 3.97 -6.48 22.01
N GLY A 325 4.34 -7.32 22.98
CA GLY A 325 5.59 -7.23 23.70
C GLY A 325 5.52 -6.44 25.01
N ILE A 326 6.53 -6.64 25.86
CA ILE A 326 6.53 -6.13 27.24
C ILE A 326 6.53 -4.59 27.31
N ASN A 327 7.19 -3.91 26.37
CA ASN A 327 7.22 -2.46 26.33
C ASN A 327 5.81 -1.88 26.09
N TYR A 328 5.08 -2.44 25.11
CA TYR A 328 3.71 -2.03 24.85
C TYR A 328 2.78 -2.25 26.07
N LEU A 329 2.88 -3.43 26.70
CA LEU A 329 2.12 -3.76 27.90
C LEU A 329 2.37 -2.76 29.05
N ASN A 330 3.63 -2.40 29.28
CA ASN A 330 4.00 -1.46 30.32
C ASN A 330 3.45 -0.05 30.03
N GLU A 331 3.39 0.36 28.77
CA GLU A 331 2.86 1.69 28.41
C GLU A 331 1.33 1.78 28.55
N ILE A 332 0.57 0.77 28.10
CA ILE A 332 -0.91 0.81 28.21
C ILE A 332 -1.39 0.70 29.66
N GLN A 333 -0.56 0.18 30.57
CA GLN A 333 -0.82 0.12 32.01
C GLN A 333 -0.44 1.40 32.78
N LYS A 334 0.00 2.45 32.08
CA LYS A 334 0.22 3.79 32.66
C LYS A 334 -0.98 4.69 32.41
N GLU A 335 -1.17 5.66 33.29
CA GLU A 335 -2.14 6.74 33.05
C GLU A 335 -1.69 7.58 31.85
N LEU A 336 -2.59 7.85 30.92
CA LEU A 336 -2.30 8.73 29.78
C LEU A 336 -2.57 10.18 30.20
N ILE A 337 -1.55 11.02 30.18
CA ILE A 337 -1.69 12.44 30.50
C ILE A 337 -2.05 13.17 29.20
N SER A 338 -3.28 13.67 29.10
CA SER A 338 -3.74 14.39 27.91
C SER A 338 -3.16 15.82 27.84
N SER A 339 -3.35 16.52 26.72
CA SER A 339 -2.82 17.87 26.49
C SER A 339 -3.36 18.93 27.43
N THR A 340 -4.46 18.65 28.14
CA THR A 340 -5.01 19.51 29.20
C THR A 340 -4.50 19.14 30.59
N GLY A 341 -3.59 18.17 30.71
CA GLY A 341 -3.06 17.65 31.97
C GLY A 341 -4.00 16.69 32.69
N VAL A 342 -5.22 16.47 32.16
CA VAL A 342 -6.18 15.52 32.73
C VAL A 342 -5.77 14.10 32.36
N LYS A 343 -5.80 13.21 33.34
CA LYS A 343 -5.38 11.83 33.19
C LYS A 343 -6.51 10.92 32.71
N ILE A 344 -6.24 10.09 31.72
CA ILE A 344 -7.05 8.93 31.35
C ILE A 344 -6.47 7.73 32.10
N LYS A 345 -7.35 6.94 32.72
CA LYS A 345 -6.94 5.79 33.54
C LYS A 345 -6.19 4.76 32.69
N ALA A 346 -5.20 4.13 33.31
CA ALA A 346 -4.50 2.99 32.73
C ALA A 346 -5.45 1.85 32.34
N LEU A 347 -5.09 1.10 31.30
CA LEU A 347 -5.80 -0.11 30.94
C LEU A 347 -5.48 -1.22 31.94
N ASN A 348 -6.49 -1.69 32.66
CA ASN A 348 -6.35 -2.85 33.54
C ASN A 348 -6.48 -4.16 32.74
N ILE A 349 -5.37 -4.91 32.63
CA ILE A 349 -5.30 -6.15 31.85
C ILE A 349 -5.76 -7.39 32.66
N SER A 350 -6.52 -7.20 33.74
CA SER A 350 -7.10 -8.32 34.51
C SER A 350 -7.97 -9.22 33.61
N PRO A 351 -7.69 -10.54 33.50
CA PRO A 351 -8.39 -11.44 32.58
C PRO A 351 -9.90 -11.47 32.78
N LEU A 352 -10.37 -11.38 34.03
CA LEU A 352 -11.77 -11.49 34.41
C LEU A 352 -12.65 -10.37 33.80
N ASN A 353 -12.07 -9.19 33.52
CA ASN A 353 -12.83 -8.02 33.07
C ASN A 353 -12.19 -7.33 31.85
N LEU A 354 -11.29 -8.00 31.13
CA LEU A 354 -10.49 -7.37 30.08
C LEU A 354 -11.34 -6.69 29.00
N LYS A 355 -12.39 -7.35 28.51
CA LYS A 355 -13.31 -6.79 27.50
C LYS A 355 -13.99 -5.50 27.99
N HIS A 356 -14.46 -5.51 29.24
CA HIS A 356 -15.06 -4.33 29.86
C HIS A 356 -14.03 -3.20 30.02
N ASN A 357 -12.84 -3.52 30.53
CA ASN A 357 -11.76 -2.55 30.72
C ASN A 357 -11.30 -1.92 29.40
N ILE A 358 -11.15 -2.72 28.34
CA ILE A 358 -10.84 -2.24 26.98
C ILE A 358 -11.95 -1.32 26.48
N SER A 359 -13.22 -1.73 26.58
CA SER A 359 -14.35 -0.91 26.10
C SER A 359 -14.41 0.45 26.81
N GLY A 360 -14.17 0.48 28.13
CA GLY A 360 -14.13 1.74 28.90
C GLY A 360 -12.94 2.61 28.53
N TRP A 361 -11.76 2.02 28.37
CA TRP A 361 -10.53 2.73 28.00
C TRP A 361 -10.62 3.36 26.60
N LEU A 362 -11.12 2.61 25.61
CA LEU A 362 -11.37 3.12 24.26
C LEU A 362 -12.40 4.25 24.26
N TYR A 363 -13.46 4.14 25.05
CA TYR A 363 -14.46 5.21 25.20
C TYR A 363 -13.87 6.48 25.81
N ASP A 364 -13.04 6.36 26.86
CA ASP A 364 -12.39 7.51 27.49
C ASP A 364 -11.42 8.22 26.52
N ILE A 365 -10.66 7.45 25.72
CA ILE A 365 -9.80 7.99 24.65
C ILE A 365 -10.64 8.66 23.56
N ARG A 366 -11.73 8.03 23.11
CA ARG A 366 -12.65 8.61 22.13
C ARG A 366 -13.19 9.95 22.62
N CYS A 367 -13.63 10.03 23.87
CA CYS A 367 -14.10 11.28 24.48
C CYS A 367 -13.01 12.37 24.44
N ALA A 368 -11.76 12.01 24.74
CA ALA A 368 -10.63 12.95 24.70
C ALA A 368 -10.25 13.39 23.28
N ILE A 369 -10.59 12.62 22.26
CA ILE A 369 -10.35 12.94 20.85
C ILE A 369 -11.47 13.82 20.28
N VAL A 370 -12.73 13.43 20.50
CA VAL A 370 -13.89 14.01 19.80
C VAL A 370 -14.37 15.31 20.47
N HIS A 371 -14.23 15.44 21.79
CA HIS A 371 -14.72 16.62 22.48
C HIS A 371 -13.81 17.84 22.23
N SER A 372 -14.30 18.77 21.41
CA SER A 372 -13.61 20.02 21.09
C SER A 372 -13.53 21.02 22.26
N LYS A 373 -14.37 20.84 23.29
CA LYS A 373 -14.49 21.75 24.43
C LYS A 373 -13.38 21.48 25.46
N LYS A 374 -12.64 22.54 25.83
CA LYS A 374 -11.61 22.48 26.88
C LYS A 374 -12.20 22.25 28.28
N THR A 375 -13.47 22.63 28.48
CA THR A 375 -14.17 22.48 29.75
C THR A 375 -15.60 22.00 29.53
N ARG A 376 -16.12 21.22 30.49
CA ARG A 376 -17.52 20.80 30.53
C ARG A 376 -18.02 20.94 31.96
N LYS A 377 -19.14 21.64 32.13
CA LYS A 377 -19.72 21.95 33.46
C LYS A 377 -18.70 22.55 34.45
N GLY A 378 -17.76 23.36 33.97
CA GLY A 378 -16.74 24.03 34.79
C GLY A 378 -15.47 23.21 35.06
N ASN A 379 -15.44 21.91 34.74
CA ASN A 379 -14.26 21.07 34.90
C ASN A 379 -13.44 21.02 33.61
N ILE A 380 -12.11 20.95 33.75
CA ILE A 380 -11.20 20.68 32.63
C ILE A 380 -11.41 19.22 32.21
N GLU A 381 -11.60 19.00 30.92
CA GLU A 381 -11.79 17.66 30.34
C GLU A 381 -10.49 17.16 29.73
N SER A 382 -10.33 15.83 29.65
CA SER A 382 -9.22 15.23 28.89
C SER A 382 -9.34 15.58 27.43
N ARG A 383 -8.22 15.97 26.82
CA ARG A 383 -8.18 16.30 25.40
C ARG A 383 -6.83 15.99 24.78
N PHE A 384 -6.83 15.26 23.67
CA PHE A 384 -5.66 15.17 22.80
C PHE A 384 -5.76 16.24 21.71
N VAL A 385 -4.71 17.04 21.58
CA VAL A 385 -4.63 18.08 20.54
C VAL A 385 -3.81 17.54 19.37
N PRO A 386 -4.30 17.63 18.11
CA PRO A 386 -3.54 17.22 16.94
C PRO A 386 -2.18 17.91 16.84
N TYR A 387 -1.20 17.21 16.27
CA TYR A 387 0.17 17.70 16.06
C TYR A 387 0.93 18.03 17.34
N THR A 388 0.56 17.44 18.48
CA THR A 388 1.30 17.54 19.73
C THR A 388 1.96 16.21 20.10
N ASN A 389 2.95 16.24 20.99
CA ASN A 389 3.58 15.01 21.48
C ASN A 389 2.59 14.08 22.19
N ASP A 390 1.52 14.63 22.76
CA ASP A 390 0.52 13.85 23.50
C ASP A 390 -0.37 13.01 22.58
N GLU A 391 -0.50 13.39 21.31
CA GLU A 391 -1.20 12.59 20.30
C GLU A 391 -0.55 11.20 20.13
N ARG A 392 0.76 11.07 20.39
CA ARG A 392 1.44 9.76 20.37
C ARG A 392 0.89 8.79 21.42
N LEU A 393 0.26 9.28 22.48
CA LEU A 393 -0.39 8.42 23.47
C LEU A 393 -1.62 7.69 22.88
N VAL A 394 -2.24 8.24 21.83
CA VAL A 394 -3.33 7.58 21.10
C VAL A 394 -2.80 6.39 20.28
N GLU A 395 -1.55 6.41 19.83
CA GLU A 395 -0.91 5.29 19.11
C GLU A 395 -0.98 3.98 19.90
N LEU A 396 -0.96 4.07 21.23
CA LEU A 396 -1.08 2.92 22.13
C LEU A 396 -2.41 2.18 21.97
N ALA A 397 -3.49 2.87 21.59
CA ALA A 397 -4.81 2.27 21.40
C ALA A 397 -5.03 1.71 20.00
N ILE A 398 -4.25 2.15 19.01
CA ILE A 398 -4.41 1.78 17.60
C ILE A 398 -4.38 0.25 17.38
N PRO A 399 -3.42 -0.52 17.94
CA PRO A 399 -3.40 -1.97 17.73
C PRO A 399 -4.67 -2.66 18.21
N ILE A 400 -5.25 -2.22 19.33
CA ILE A 400 -6.45 -2.83 19.91
C ILE A 400 -7.68 -2.47 19.07
N ILE A 401 -7.88 -1.19 18.74
CA ILE A 401 -9.06 -0.76 17.99
C ILE A 401 -9.04 -1.26 16.54
N GLN A 402 -7.87 -1.34 15.90
CA GLN A 402 -7.73 -1.93 14.57
C GLN A 402 -8.07 -3.42 14.59
N GLN A 403 -7.62 -4.17 15.62
CA GLN A 403 -7.98 -5.57 15.75
C GLN A 403 -9.48 -5.77 16.00
N LEU A 404 -10.10 -4.92 16.81
CA LEU A 404 -11.55 -4.96 17.02
C LEU A 404 -12.31 -4.64 15.73
N ALA A 405 -11.84 -3.66 14.93
CA ALA A 405 -12.42 -3.33 13.64
C ALA A 405 -12.32 -4.53 12.67
N ILE A 406 -11.18 -5.23 12.63
CA ILE A 406 -11.01 -6.47 11.88
C ILE A 406 -12.05 -7.51 12.30
N LEU A 407 -12.20 -7.76 13.61
CA LEU A 407 -13.17 -8.74 14.11
C LEU A 407 -14.61 -8.38 13.75
N CYS A 408 -14.96 -7.09 13.79
CA CYS A 408 -16.29 -6.62 13.39
C CYS A 408 -16.56 -6.91 11.90
N ILE A 409 -15.59 -6.62 11.03
CA ILE A 409 -15.69 -6.86 9.59
C ILE A 409 -15.75 -8.36 9.27
N GLU A 410 -14.96 -9.19 9.98
CA GLU A 410 -14.94 -10.63 9.76
C GLU A 410 -16.23 -11.34 10.18
N GLU A 411 -16.92 -10.83 11.20
CA GLU A 411 -18.14 -11.44 11.73
C GLU A 411 -19.42 -11.01 10.98
N ASP A 412 -19.44 -9.80 10.40
CA ASP A 412 -20.59 -9.35 9.60
C ASP A 412 -20.84 -10.26 8.37
N GLY A 413 -19.79 -10.94 7.91
CA GLY A 413 -19.90 -12.07 6.98
C GLY A 413 -20.17 -11.67 5.52
N GLU A 414 -20.07 -12.67 4.63
CA GLU A 414 -20.05 -12.49 3.17
C GLU A 414 -21.27 -11.74 2.62
N VAL A 415 -21.04 -10.56 2.04
CA VAL A 415 -22.02 -9.96 1.14
C VAL A 415 -22.08 -10.84 -0.11
N ILE A 416 -23.17 -11.59 -0.26
CA ILE A 416 -23.44 -12.35 -1.48
C ILE A 416 -23.80 -11.32 -2.57
N ILE A 417 -22.89 -11.11 -3.52
CA ILE A 417 -23.09 -10.22 -4.68
C ILE A 417 -23.76 -10.97 -5.82
#